data_AF-A0AAU9XMD4-F1
#
_entry.id   AF-A0AAU9XMD4-F1
#
_cell.length_a   1.000
_cell.length_b   1.000
_cell.length_c   1.000
_cell.angle_alpha   90.00
_cell.angle_beta   90.00
_cell.angle_gamma   90.00
#
_symmetry.space_group_name_H-M   'P 1'
#
loop_
_entity.id
_entity.type
_entity.pdbx_description
1 polymer ?
#
loop_
_entity_poly.entity_id
_entity_poly.type
_entity_poly.pdbx_seq_one_letter_code
_entity_poly.pdbx_strand_id
1 'polypeptide(L)'
;ICKRSFDIGKDKVRDHCNFTGKYCGAAHYKCNRQFKKPKFTPVIFHNLANYDSHLFFNEAELPPEEEFYSKLNNSDISHEDYEYAQKVWKEFKMNTMGDYHDLYLKTDVLLLADEFEEFRNVCVENYKLDPAWYFTASGLA
;
A
#
# COMPACT_ATOMS: atom_id res chain seq x y z
N ILE A 1 -12.01 -5.14 13.88
CA ILE A 1 -12.60 -5.09 12.52
C ILE A 1 -14.14 -5.21 12.56
N CYS A 2 -14.74 -6.41 12.65
CA CYS A 2 -16.21 -6.55 12.54
C CYS A 2 -17.00 -6.41 13.86
N LYS A 3 -16.31 -6.20 14.99
CA LYS A 3 -16.88 -6.04 16.34
C LYS A 3 -17.71 -7.22 16.87
N ARG A 4 -17.75 -8.36 16.18
CA ARG A 4 -18.39 -9.60 16.66
C ARG A 4 -17.50 -10.34 17.66
N SER A 5 -18.10 -11.21 18.48
CA SER A 5 -17.39 -12.09 19.41
C SER A 5 -16.57 -13.16 18.68
N PHE A 6 -15.54 -13.68 19.36
CA PHE A 6 -14.74 -14.80 18.86
C PHE A 6 -15.32 -16.12 19.34
N ASP A 7 -15.43 -17.10 18.44
CA ASP A 7 -15.75 -18.46 18.83
C ASP A 7 -14.53 -19.13 19.49
N ILE A 8 -14.78 -19.95 20.52
CA ILE A 8 -13.70 -20.62 21.27
C ILE A 8 -12.94 -21.57 20.35
N GLY A 9 -11.64 -21.35 20.22
CA GLY A 9 -10.72 -22.20 19.46
C GLY A 9 -10.78 -22.06 17.94
N LYS A 10 -11.56 -21.11 17.40
CA LYS A 10 -11.69 -20.90 15.94
C LYS A 10 -11.50 -19.43 15.57
N ASP A 11 -11.03 -19.22 14.34
CA ASP A 11 -11.12 -17.96 13.59
C ASP A 11 -10.34 -16.75 14.17
N LYS A 12 -9.68 -16.83 15.34
CA LYS A 12 -8.92 -15.68 15.89
C LYS A 12 -7.50 -15.61 15.31
N VAL A 13 -7.21 -14.52 14.60
CA VAL A 13 -5.88 -14.20 14.05
C VAL A 13 -5.34 -12.88 14.59
N ARG A 14 -4.01 -12.72 14.45
CA ARG A 14 -3.27 -11.53 14.87
C ARG A 14 -3.30 -10.49 13.75
N ASP A 15 -4.04 -9.41 13.95
CA ASP A 15 -4.01 -8.24 13.05
C ASP A 15 -2.79 -7.36 13.36
N HIS A 16 -2.14 -6.86 12.33
CA HIS A 16 -0.95 -6.02 12.44
C HIS A 16 -0.93 -4.90 11.39
N CYS A 17 -0.26 -3.81 11.74
CA CYS A 17 -0.08 -2.69 10.85
C CYS A 17 1.10 -2.96 9.91
N ASN A 18 0.81 -3.26 8.64
CA ASN A 18 1.84 -3.46 7.61
C ASN A 18 2.86 -2.32 7.51
N PHE A 19 2.51 -1.08 7.88
CA PHE A 19 3.46 0.06 7.87
C PHE A 19 4.40 0.12 9.07
N THR A 20 3.95 -0.31 10.25
CA THR A 20 4.72 -0.17 11.49
C THR A 20 5.15 -1.51 12.08
N GLY A 21 4.66 -2.62 11.55
CA GLY A 21 4.77 -3.96 12.11
C GLY A 21 4.03 -4.15 13.45
N LYS A 22 3.42 -3.11 14.01
CA LYS A 22 2.83 -3.15 15.35
C LYS A 22 1.54 -3.96 15.36
N TYR A 23 1.30 -4.66 16.46
CA TYR A 23 0.06 -5.38 16.72
C TYR A 23 -1.12 -4.39 16.85
N CYS A 24 -2.16 -4.60 16.05
CA CYS A 24 -3.37 -3.77 16.04
C CYS A 24 -4.48 -4.36 16.91
N GLY A 25 -4.56 -5.69 16.99
CA GLY A 25 -5.60 -6.36 17.76
C GLY A 25 -5.88 -7.78 17.28
N ALA A 26 -6.85 -8.41 17.93
CA ALA A 26 -7.38 -9.68 17.47
C ALA A 26 -8.44 -9.44 16.39
N ALA A 27 -8.42 -10.23 15.32
CA ALA A 27 -9.39 -10.20 14.24
C ALA A 27 -9.87 -11.61 13.89
N HIS A 28 -11.07 -11.72 13.32
CA HIS A 28 -11.50 -12.98 12.68
C HIS A 28 -10.66 -13.22 11.44
N TYR A 29 -10.31 -14.47 11.09
CA TYR A 29 -9.52 -14.79 9.90
C TYR A 29 -10.18 -14.21 8.65
N LYS A 30 -11.50 -14.41 8.49
CA LYS A 30 -12.26 -13.84 7.38
C LYS A 30 -12.27 -12.32 7.39
N CYS A 31 -12.44 -11.70 8.56
CA CYS A 31 -12.48 -10.24 8.66
C CYS A 31 -11.11 -9.62 8.45
N ASN A 32 -10.03 -10.27 8.90
CA ASN A 32 -8.66 -9.85 8.66
C ASN A 32 -8.36 -9.89 7.15
N ARG A 33 -8.74 -10.99 6.49
CA ARG A 33 -8.52 -11.16 5.05
C ARG A 33 -9.34 -10.20 4.17
N GLN A 34 -10.57 -9.90 4.58
CA GLN A 34 -11.44 -8.96 3.85
C GLN A 34 -11.20 -7.50 4.21
N PHE A 35 -10.43 -7.22 5.26
CA PHE A 35 -10.14 -5.87 5.68
C PHE A 35 -9.12 -5.25 4.74
N LYS A 36 -9.63 -4.54 3.74
CA LYS A 36 -8.82 -3.64 2.93
C LYS A 36 -8.53 -2.41 3.77
N LYS A 37 -7.26 -2.19 4.09
CA LYS A 37 -6.82 -0.86 4.55
C LYS A 37 -7.20 0.13 3.44
N PRO A 38 -7.75 1.31 3.76
CA PRO A 38 -8.04 2.31 2.75
C PRO A 38 -6.77 2.58 1.94
N LYS A 39 -6.92 2.78 0.62
CA LYS A 39 -5.82 2.98 -0.32
C LYS A 39 -4.88 4.04 0.26
N PHE A 40 -3.68 3.58 0.58
CA PHE A 40 -2.75 4.29 1.43
C PHE A 40 -1.82 5.10 0.55
N THR A 41 -1.78 6.39 0.84
CA THR A 41 -0.97 7.43 0.19
C THR A 41 -1.34 7.66 -1.29
N PRO A 42 -1.92 8.81 -1.64
CA PRO A 42 -2.15 9.14 -3.04
C PRO A 42 -0.84 9.00 -3.82
N VAL A 43 -0.93 8.34 -4.98
CA VAL A 43 0.22 8.15 -5.86
C VAL A 43 0.45 9.47 -6.57
N ILE A 44 1.42 10.22 -6.08
CA ILE A 44 1.67 11.59 -6.58
C ILE A 44 2.77 11.59 -7.65
N PHE A 45 3.63 10.57 -7.67
CA PHE A 45 4.72 10.44 -8.64
C PHE A 45 4.70 9.06 -9.29
N HIS A 46 4.31 9.01 -10.57
CA HIS A 46 4.58 7.83 -11.39
C HIS A 46 5.99 7.95 -11.98
N ASN A 47 6.91 7.17 -11.42
CA ASN A 47 8.27 6.92 -11.94
C ASN A 47 9.19 8.14 -12.05
N LEU A 48 8.88 9.26 -11.39
CA LEU A 48 9.69 10.49 -11.40
C LEU A 48 10.06 11.00 -12.81
N ALA A 49 9.36 10.55 -13.84
CA ALA A 49 9.78 10.67 -15.24
C ALA A 49 9.83 12.12 -15.78
N ASN A 50 9.52 13.12 -14.93
CA ASN A 50 9.57 14.54 -15.27
C ASN A 50 10.19 15.39 -14.15
N TYR A 51 10.79 14.76 -13.13
CA TYR A 51 11.45 15.45 -12.02
C TYR A 51 12.95 15.15 -12.09
N ASP A 52 13.78 16.17 -11.84
CA ASP A 52 15.16 15.91 -11.46
C ASP A 52 15.13 15.33 -10.04
N SER A 53 15.12 14.00 -9.97
CA SER A 53 14.98 13.26 -8.73
C SER A 53 16.02 13.68 -7.68
N HIS A 54 17.20 14.11 -8.11
CA HIS A 54 18.23 14.55 -7.17
C HIS A 54 17.86 15.87 -6.45
N LEU A 55 17.12 16.76 -7.12
CA LEU A 55 16.65 18.01 -6.53
C LEU A 55 15.38 17.79 -5.71
N PHE A 56 14.48 16.97 -6.26
CA PHE A 56 13.16 16.72 -5.67
C PHE A 56 13.23 16.04 -4.31
N PHE A 57 14.13 15.07 -4.13
CA PHE A 57 14.21 14.29 -2.89
C PHE A 57 14.57 15.12 -1.64
N ASN A 58 15.20 16.29 -1.82
CA ASN A 58 15.66 17.13 -0.72
C ASN A 58 14.66 18.24 -0.37
N GLU A 59 13.54 18.36 -1.09
CA GLU A 59 12.51 19.36 -0.80
C GLU A 59 11.85 19.06 0.55
N ALA A 60 11.74 20.09 1.40
CA ALA A 60 11.29 19.96 2.78
C ALA A 60 9.78 20.16 2.98
N GLU A 61 9.05 20.35 1.88
CA GLU A 61 7.62 20.64 1.88
C GLU A 61 6.93 19.84 0.77
N LEU A 62 5.63 19.57 0.95
CA LEU A 62 4.81 19.04 -0.13
C LEU A 62 4.66 20.11 -1.22
N PRO A 63 4.72 19.74 -2.52
CA PRO A 63 4.40 20.67 -3.59
C PRO A 63 2.97 21.22 -3.48
N PRO A 64 2.65 22.32 -4.14
CA PRO A 64 1.28 22.84 -4.19
C PRO A 64 0.36 21.90 -4.99
N GLU A 65 -0.94 21.90 -4.68
CA GLU A 65 -1.97 21.03 -5.29
C GLU A 65 -1.93 21.03 -6.84
N GLU A 66 -1.60 22.18 -7.42
CA GLU A 66 -1.48 22.42 -8.88
C GLU A 66 -0.40 21.55 -9.56
N GLU A 67 0.60 21.09 -8.81
CA GLU A 67 1.67 20.24 -9.33
C GLU A 67 1.30 18.74 -9.32
N PHE A 68 0.12 18.38 -8.80
CA PHE A 68 -0.34 17.00 -8.62
C PHE A 68 -1.18 16.52 -9.80
N TYR A 69 -0.80 16.90 -11.02
CA TYR A 69 -1.50 16.47 -12.24
C TYR A 69 -1.14 15.03 -12.64
N SER A 70 -2.14 14.14 -12.69
CA SER A 70 -1.94 12.76 -13.13
C SER A 70 -2.06 12.63 -14.64
N LYS A 71 -0.95 12.30 -15.32
CA LYS A 71 -0.95 11.96 -16.76
C LYS A 71 -1.72 10.66 -17.07
N LEU A 72 -1.84 9.75 -16.11
CA LEU A 72 -2.55 8.47 -16.31
C LEU A 72 -4.06 8.67 -16.36
N ASN A 73 -4.57 9.53 -15.49
CA ASN A 73 -6.00 9.80 -15.37
C ASN A 73 -6.42 11.10 -16.07
N ASN A 74 -5.44 11.87 -16.57
CA ASN A 74 -5.63 13.17 -17.20
C ASN A 74 -6.46 14.13 -16.32
N SER A 75 -6.16 14.13 -15.02
CA SER A 75 -6.89 14.88 -14.00
C SER A 75 -5.96 15.38 -12.91
N ASP A 76 -6.33 16.51 -12.29
CA ASP A 76 -5.73 17.00 -11.06
C ASP A 76 -6.05 16.06 -9.88
N ILE A 77 -5.29 16.20 -8.80
CA ILE A 77 -5.61 15.55 -7.53
C ILE A 77 -6.94 16.09 -6.99
N SER A 78 -7.68 15.24 -6.28
CA SER A 78 -8.84 15.73 -5.55
C SER A 78 -8.39 16.48 -4.29
N HIS A 79 -9.14 17.51 -3.90
CA HIS A 79 -8.85 18.25 -2.66
C HIS A 79 -8.78 17.32 -1.44
N GLU A 80 -9.65 16.30 -1.38
CA GLU A 80 -9.67 15.30 -0.32
C GLU A 80 -8.38 14.46 -0.27
N ASP A 81 -7.83 14.08 -1.43
CA ASP A 81 -6.58 13.33 -1.52
C ASP A 81 -5.37 14.21 -1.13
N TYR A 82 -5.39 15.49 -1.51
CA TYR A 82 -4.34 16.43 -1.13
C TYR A 82 -4.34 16.71 0.39
N GLU A 83 -5.50 16.93 1.00
CA GLU A 83 -5.64 17.03 2.46
C GLU A 83 -5.13 15.77 3.17
N TYR A 84 -5.40 14.60 2.60
CA TYR A 84 -4.88 13.34 3.12
C TYR A 84 -3.36 13.26 3.01
N ALA A 85 -2.76 13.69 1.89
CA ALA A 85 -1.30 13.76 1.73
C ALA A 85 -0.66 14.66 2.79
N GLN A 86 -1.24 15.82 3.06
CA GLN A 86 -0.79 16.73 4.13
C GLN A 86 -0.89 16.10 5.52
N LYS A 87 -1.97 15.36 5.79
CA LYS A 87 -2.14 14.62 7.04
C LYS A 87 -1.05 13.55 7.20
N VAL A 88 -0.76 12.78 6.15
CA VAL A 88 0.30 11.76 6.16
C VAL A 88 1.66 12.40 6.41
N TRP A 89 1.98 13.48 5.70
CA TRP A 89 3.22 14.24 5.89
C TRP A 89 3.44 14.64 7.35
N LYS A 90 2.39 15.17 7.98
CA LYS A 90 2.41 15.60 9.39
C LYS A 90 2.49 14.44 10.38
N GLU A 91 1.69 13.39 10.17
CA GLU A 91 1.60 12.24 11.08
C GLU A 91 2.92 11.46 11.14
N PHE A 92 3.55 11.26 9.98
CA PHE A 92 4.83 10.55 9.89
C PHE A 92 6.04 11.46 10.12
N LYS A 93 5.82 12.77 10.32
CA LYS A 93 6.87 13.77 10.55
C LYS A 93 7.93 13.74 9.44
N MET A 94 7.48 13.74 8.20
CA MET A 94 8.36 13.73 7.04
C MET A 94 9.18 15.02 6.99
N ASN A 95 10.49 14.88 6.71
CA ASN A 95 11.39 16.02 6.61
C ASN A 95 11.71 16.34 5.16
N THR A 96 11.63 15.34 4.28
CA THR A 96 11.90 15.52 2.85
C THR A 96 10.90 14.76 1.98
N MET A 97 10.78 15.17 0.72
CA MET A 97 10.03 14.43 -0.30
C MET A 97 10.60 13.01 -0.51
N GLY A 98 11.87 12.80 -0.22
CA GLY A 98 12.47 11.46 -0.18
C GLY A 98 11.82 10.56 0.87
N ASP A 99 11.57 11.07 2.09
CA ASP A 99 10.87 10.29 3.14
C ASP A 99 9.46 9.90 2.70
N TYR A 100 8.76 10.82 2.03
CA TYR A 100 7.42 10.58 1.49
C TYR A 100 7.43 9.56 0.36
N HIS A 101 8.41 9.66 -0.55
CA HIS A 101 8.62 8.71 -1.65
C HIS A 101 8.92 7.30 -1.12
N ASP A 102 9.79 7.18 -0.12
CA ASP A 102 10.10 5.90 0.51
C ASP A 102 8.88 5.27 1.18
N LEU A 103 8.03 6.08 1.82
CA LEU A 103 6.77 5.60 2.39
C LEU A 103 5.85 5.08 1.28
N TYR A 104 5.72 5.81 0.18
CA TYR A 104 4.95 5.38 -0.99
C TYR A 104 5.46 4.05 -1.55
N LEU A 105 6.77 3.91 -1.82
CA LEU A 105 7.35 2.67 -2.34
C LEU A 105 7.15 1.48 -1.38
N LYS A 106 7.35 1.68 -0.08
CA LYS A 106 7.09 0.65 0.93
C LYS A 106 5.63 0.21 0.91
N THR A 107 4.72 1.15 0.72
CA THR A 107 3.29 0.87 0.61
C THR A 107 3.00 -0.01 -0.60
N ASP A 108 3.49 0.39 -1.77
CA ASP A 108 3.26 -0.31 -3.02
C ASP A 108 3.77 -1.76 -2.93
N VAL A 109 5.00 -1.94 -2.42
CA VAL A 109 5.59 -3.27 -2.18
C VAL A 109 4.76 -4.09 -1.20
N LEU A 110 4.29 -3.51 -0.10
CA LEU A 110 3.48 -4.24 0.89
C LEU A 110 2.11 -4.62 0.35
N LEU A 111 1.46 -3.75 -0.43
CA LEU A 111 0.17 -4.04 -1.06
C LEU A 111 0.33 -5.14 -2.12
N LEU A 112 1.35 -5.06 -2.96
CA LEU A 112 1.66 -6.09 -3.94
C LEU A 112 2.00 -7.43 -3.27
N ALA A 113 2.70 -7.40 -2.13
CA ALA A 113 2.98 -8.61 -1.35
C ALA A 113 1.70 -9.25 -0.80
N ASP A 114 0.79 -8.45 -0.23
CA ASP A 114 -0.51 -8.93 0.27
C ASP A 114 -1.36 -9.54 -0.87
N GLU A 115 -1.43 -8.86 -2.02
CA GLU A 115 -2.15 -9.37 -3.19
C GLU A 115 -1.52 -10.66 -3.72
N PHE A 116 -0.19 -10.73 -3.78
CA PHE A 116 0.52 -11.92 -4.24
C PHE A 116 0.38 -13.09 -3.26
N GLU A 117 0.31 -12.84 -1.95
CA GLU A 117 0.03 -13.87 -0.95
C GLU A 117 -1.36 -14.47 -1.14
N GLU A 118 -2.39 -13.65 -1.37
CA GLU A 118 -3.74 -14.17 -1.65
C GLU A 118 -3.76 -14.92 -2.98
N PHE A 119 -3.07 -14.44 -4.00
CA PHE A 119 -2.92 -15.16 -5.27
C PHE A 119 -2.28 -16.55 -5.07
N ARG A 120 -1.21 -16.64 -4.28
CA ARG A 120 -0.59 -17.94 -3.93
C ARG A 120 -1.57 -18.86 -3.22
N ASN A 121 -2.33 -18.35 -2.25
CA ASN A 121 -3.34 -19.14 -1.54
C ASN A 121 -4.39 -19.72 -2.50
N VAL A 122 -4.92 -18.89 -3.41
CA VAL A 122 -5.88 -19.31 -4.44
C VAL A 122 -5.29 -20.37 -5.35
N CYS A 123 -4.04 -20.20 -5.80
CA CYS A 123 -3.38 -21.17 -6.67
C CYS A 123 -3.11 -22.52 -5.99
N VAL A 124 -2.65 -22.50 -4.74
CA VAL A 124 -2.44 -23.71 -3.95
C VAL A 124 -3.77 -24.42 -3.69
N GLU A 125 -4.85 -23.68 -3.44
CA GLU A 125 -6.18 -24.26 -3.22
C GLU A 125 -6.73 -24.94 -4.48
N ASN A 126 -6.73 -24.24 -5.62
CA ASN A 126 -7.39 -24.67 -6.85
C ASN A 126 -6.53 -25.61 -7.71
N TYR A 127 -5.23 -25.34 -7.80
CA TYR A 127 -4.32 -26.04 -8.71
C TYR A 127 -3.31 -26.93 -8.00
N LYS A 128 -3.19 -26.85 -6.66
CA LYS A 128 -2.16 -27.55 -5.87
C LYS A 128 -0.73 -27.16 -6.27
N LEU A 129 -0.57 -25.96 -6.84
CA LEU A 129 0.70 -25.40 -7.30
C LEU A 129 0.94 -24.06 -6.60
N ASP A 130 2.17 -23.82 -6.18
CA ASP A 130 2.59 -22.53 -5.66
C ASP A 130 3.28 -21.73 -6.78
N PRO A 131 2.69 -20.62 -7.26
CA PRO A 131 3.21 -19.87 -8.39
C PRO A 131 4.60 -19.29 -8.15
N ALA A 132 5.08 -19.20 -6.90
CA ALA A 132 6.44 -18.78 -6.59
C ALA A 132 7.52 -19.83 -6.94
N TRP A 133 7.14 -21.08 -7.19
CA TRP A 133 8.05 -22.20 -7.47
C TRP A 133 8.11 -22.61 -8.93
N TYR A 134 7.33 -21.97 -9.80
CA TYR A 134 7.22 -22.33 -11.21
C TYR A 134 7.40 -21.11 -12.11
N PHE A 135 8.26 -21.23 -13.11
CA PHE A 135 8.30 -20.29 -14.23
C PHE A 135 7.14 -20.64 -15.17
N THR A 136 6.22 -19.71 -15.40
CA THR A 136 5.16 -19.87 -16.39
C THR A 136 5.68 -19.55 -17.78
N ALA A 137 5.06 -20.11 -18.83
CA ALA A 137 5.52 -19.97 -20.21
C ALA A 137 5.62 -18.50 -20.68
N SER A 138 4.84 -17.58 -20.10
CA SER A 138 4.93 -16.14 -20.37
C SER A 138 6.23 -15.50 -19.90
N GLY A 139 6.98 -16.13 -18.98
CA GLY A 139 8.31 -15.70 -18.54
C GLY A 139 9.46 -16.20 -19.41
N LEU A 140 9.16 -16.94 -20.48
CA LEU A 140 10.13 -17.44 -21.48
C LEU A 140 10.11 -16.59 -22.78
N ALA A 141 9.33 -15.52 -22.82
CA ALA A 141 9.16 -14.62 -23.97
C ALA A 141 10.06 -13.38 -23.86
#